data_AF-A0AAI9YX76-F1
#
_entry.id   AF-A0AAI9YX76-F1
#
_cell.length_a   1.000
_cell.length_b   1.000
_cell.length_c   1.000
_cell.angle_alpha   90.00
_cell.angle_beta   90.00
_cell.angle_gamma   90.00
#
_symmetry.space_group_name_H-M   'P 1'
#
loop_
_entity.id
_entity.type
_entity.pdbx_description
1 polymer ?
#
loop_
_entity_poly.entity_id
_entity_poly.type
_entity_poly.pdbx_seq_one_letter_code
_entity_poly.pdbx_strand_id
1 'polypeptide(L)'
;MATAIPSIACIGIIGRNNNPLHIQIFPSHNPSTNTFAPVRTPLQFSLLLSSTLDIFELRHGSNNPSGGGAAAAAAPGSTGTGLSGEVGLLHAVDERLAAYGWETNTGVKIVVVVDMRGRRVAGGTPGAGAGGAETAAAGKGGRGAVGLREQELRVVFRAVQSAYVRLLQNPFYEPDEHSPVSGRGGRVIKSRKFEGEVRRIGEGWTPGVTNL
;
A
#
# COMPACT_ATOMS: atom_id res chain seq x y z
N MET A 1 -20.82 10.24 15.46
CA MET A 1 -19.73 9.27 15.19
C MET A 1 -18.60 10.02 14.51
N ALA A 2 -17.40 10.06 15.10
CA ALA A 2 -16.26 10.72 14.47
C ALA A 2 -15.89 9.98 13.17
N THR A 3 -15.96 10.68 12.04
CA THR A 3 -15.57 10.16 10.73
C THR A 3 -14.04 10.12 10.67
N ALA A 4 -13.47 8.92 10.78
CA ALA A 4 -12.05 8.73 10.49
C ALA A 4 -11.89 8.43 8.99
N ILE A 5 -10.99 9.15 8.34
CA ILE A 5 -10.56 8.92 6.96
C ILE A 5 -9.40 7.91 7.01
N PRO A 6 -9.47 6.81 6.26
CA PRO A 6 -8.34 5.92 6.03
C PRO A 6 -7.11 6.68 5.49
N SER A 7 -5.93 6.38 6.01
CA SER A 7 -4.67 6.92 5.48
C SER A 7 -3.61 5.84 5.36
N ILE A 8 -2.62 6.04 4.49
CA ILE A 8 -1.51 5.12 4.36
C ILE A 8 -0.63 5.22 5.61
N ALA A 9 -0.30 4.08 6.20
CA ALA A 9 0.59 3.96 7.36
C ALA A 9 1.99 3.51 6.95
N CYS A 10 2.10 2.68 5.91
CA CYS A 10 3.39 2.20 5.41
C CYS A 10 3.29 1.82 3.92
N ILE A 11 4.33 2.12 3.15
CA ILE A 11 4.54 1.59 1.80
C ILE A 11 5.83 0.79 1.82
N GLY A 12 5.74 -0.50 1.49
CA GLY A 12 6.87 -1.41 1.35
C GLY A 12 7.06 -1.82 -0.10
N ILE A 13 8.30 -1.85 -0.56
CA ILE A 13 8.68 -2.36 -1.87
C ILE A 13 9.67 -3.49 -1.65
N ILE A 14 9.36 -4.65 -2.19
CA ILE A 14 10.11 -5.88 -2.00
C ILE A 14 10.54 -6.38 -3.37
N GLY A 15 11.83 -6.69 -3.51
CA GLY A 15 12.41 -7.18 -4.74
C GLY A 15 11.95 -8.59 -5.09
N ARG A 16 12.31 -9.03 -6.30
CA ARG A 16 12.02 -10.38 -6.80
C ARG A 16 12.55 -11.48 -5.86
N ASN A 17 13.70 -11.24 -5.24
CA ASN A 17 14.36 -12.18 -4.35
C ASN A 17 13.90 -12.04 -2.89
N ASN A 18 12.67 -11.56 -2.66
CA ASN A 18 12.07 -11.36 -1.33
C ASN A 18 12.87 -10.43 -0.41
N ASN A 19 13.74 -9.57 -0.96
CA ASN A 19 14.53 -8.63 -0.19
C ASN A 19 13.84 -7.25 -0.10
N PRO A 20 13.85 -6.58 1.07
CA PRO A 20 13.23 -5.27 1.20
C PRO A 20 14.05 -4.23 0.44
N LEU A 21 13.45 -3.62 -0.58
CA LEU A 21 14.08 -2.56 -1.39
C LEU A 21 13.87 -1.17 -0.79
N HIS A 22 12.68 -0.91 -0.25
CA HIS A 22 12.33 0.36 0.37
C HIS A 22 11.14 0.20 1.32
N ILE A 23 11.19 0.86 2.48
CA ILE A 23 10.09 0.90 3.45
C ILE A 23 9.91 2.36 3.86
N GLN A 24 8.77 2.94 3.49
CA GLN A 24 8.38 4.29 3.88
C GLN A 24 7.25 4.21 4.90
N ILE A 25 7.49 4.77 6.09
CA ILE A 25 6.51 4.80 7.19
C ILE A 25 5.91 6.19 7.27
N PHE A 26 4.60 6.25 7.45
CA PHE A 26 3.84 7.49 7.56
C PHE A 26 3.25 7.61 8.97
N PRO A 27 3.37 8.78 9.61
CA PRO A 27 2.68 9.05 10.86
C PRO A 27 1.17 8.95 10.65
N SER A 28 0.48 8.28 11.57
CA SER A 28 -0.98 8.19 11.56
C SER A 28 -1.54 8.77 12.87
N HIS A 29 -2.79 9.18 12.82
CA HIS A 29 -3.48 9.78 13.95
C HIS A 29 -3.77 8.75 15.05
N ASN A 30 -3.37 9.03 16.29
CA ASN A 30 -3.77 8.24 17.45
C ASN A 30 -4.97 8.89 18.16
N PRO A 31 -6.16 8.23 18.17
CA PRO A 31 -7.37 8.82 18.75
C PRO A 31 -7.32 8.94 20.28
N SER A 32 -6.46 8.19 20.97
CA SER A 32 -6.37 8.17 22.44
C SER A 32 -5.50 9.31 22.98
N THR A 33 -4.43 9.66 22.26
CA THR A 33 -3.46 10.70 22.67
C THR A 33 -3.56 11.97 21.83
N ASN A 34 -4.39 11.99 20.79
CA ASN A 34 -4.56 13.10 19.84
C ASN A 34 -3.24 13.56 19.20
N THR A 35 -2.28 12.63 19.02
CA THR A 35 -0.96 12.90 18.45
C THR A 35 -0.78 12.16 17.12
N PHE A 36 0.09 12.69 16.26
CA PHE A 36 0.55 12.00 15.05
C PHE A 36 1.83 11.24 15.36
N ALA A 37 1.76 9.92 15.36
CA ALA A 37 2.91 9.06 15.58
C ALA A 37 2.79 7.81 14.70
N PRO A 38 3.91 7.17 14.32
CA PRO A 38 3.86 5.86 13.70
C PRO A 38 3.08 4.88 14.59
N VAL A 39 2.09 4.19 13.99
CA VAL A 39 1.22 3.24 14.73
C VAL A 39 2.02 2.04 15.25
N ARG A 40 3.11 1.70 14.54
CA ARG A 40 4.02 0.62 14.86
C ARG A 40 5.47 1.07 14.68
N THR A 41 6.39 0.35 15.32
CA THR A 41 7.83 0.60 15.16
C THR A 41 8.29 0.15 13.76
N PRO A 42 9.43 0.66 13.26
CA PRO A 42 9.97 0.24 11.97
C PRO A 42 10.20 -1.27 11.86
N LEU A 43 10.67 -1.89 12.95
CA LEU A 43 10.89 -3.34 13.02
C LEU A 43 9.57 -4.12 12.92
N GLN A 44 8.51 -3.64 13.58
CA GLN A 44 7.19 -4.26 13.48
C GLN A 44 6.61 -4.16 12.06
N PHE A 45 6.80 -3.02 11.37
CA PHE A 45 6.42 -2.91 9.96
C PHE A 45 7.25 -3.82 9.06
N SER A 46 8.55 -3.97 9.31
CA SER A 46 9.38 -4.93 8.58
C SER A 46 8.90 -6.37 8.77
N LEU A 47 8.53 -6.76 9.99
CA LEU A 47 7.98 -8.08 10.27
C LEU A 47 6.63 -8.30 9.57
N LEU A 48 5.76 -7.29 9.59
CA LEU A 48 4.47 -7.31 8.91
C LEU A 48 4.67 -7.49 7.40
N LEU A 49 5.53 -6.69 6.78
CA LEU A 49 5.86 -6.81 5.36
C LEU A 49 6.44 -8.19 5.03
N SER A 50 7.33 -8.72 5.87
CA SER A 50 7.86 -10.08 5.69
C SER A 50 6.76 -11.14 5.74
N SER A 51 5.81 -11.04 6.69
CA SER A 51 4.68 -11.97 6.80
C SER A 51 3.74 -11.92 5.59
N THR A 52 3.66 -10.78 4.89
CA THR A 52 2.86 -10.72 3.65
C THR A 52 3.44 -11.56 2.51
N LEU A 53 4.73 -11.91 2.54
CA LEU A 53 5.38 -12.69 1.49
C LEU A 53 4.83 -14.11 1.38
N ASP A 54 4.50 -14.74 2.50
CA ASP A 54 3.89 -16.07 2.51
C ASP A 54 2.55 -16.07 1.75
N ILE A 55 1.79 -14.98 1.87
CA ILE A 55 0.50 -14.81 1.17
C ILE A 55 0.73 -14.61 -0.34
N PHE A 56 1.75 -13.84 -0.72
CA PHE A 56 2.16 -13.75 -2.12
C PHE A 56 2.52 -15.12 -2.68
N GLU A 57 3.30 -15.93 -1.97
CA GLU A 57 3.72 -17.27 -2.43
C GLU A 57 2.52 -18.23 -2.57
N LEU A 58 1.62 -18.26 -1.58
CA LEU A 58 0.40 -19.07 -1.62
C LEU A 58 -0.50 -18.71 -2.82
N ARG A 59 -0.67 -17.42 -3.09
CA ARG A 59 -1.52 -16.95 -4.18
C ARG A 59 -0.86 -17.13 -5.55
N HIS A 60 0.46 -17.03 -5.64
CA HIS A 60 1.19 -17.40 -6.87
C HIS A 60 1.00 -18.86 -7.26
N GLY A 61 1.07 -19.78 -6.28
CA GLY A 61 0.83 -21.20 -6.52
C GLY A 61 -0.59 -21.48 -6.99
N SER A 62 -1.56 -20.70 -6.52
CA SER A 62 -2.98 -20.85 -6.86
C SER A 62 -3.34 -20.27 -8.24
N ASN A 63 -2.61 -19.25 -8.71
CA ASN A 63 -2.86 -18.59 -9.98
C ASN A 63 -2.13 -19.22 -11.18
N ASN A 64 -1.24 -20.20 -10.97
CA ASN A 64 -0.55 -20.91 -12.04
C ASN A 64 -1.19 -22.29 -12.30
N PRO A 65 -2.03 -22.46 -13.34
CA PRO A 65 -2.75 -23.71 -13.61
C PRO A 65 -1.86 -24.86 -14.14
N SER A 66 -0.54 -24.65 -14.35
CA SER A 66 0.36 -25.66 -14.92
C SER A 66 1.09 -26.55 -13.89
N GLY A 67 0.84 -26.38 -12.58
CA GLY A 67 1.38 -27.24 -11.53
C GLY A 67 0.28 -28.14 -10.97
N GLY A 68 0.45 -29.46 -11.06
CA GLY A 68 -0.55 -30.49 -10.68
C GLY A 68 -0.87 -30.60 -9.17
N GLY A 69 -1.23 -29.51 -8.52
CA GLY A 69 -1.75 -29.45 -7.15
C GLY A 69 -3.22 -29.02 -7.14
N ALA A 70 -4.02 -29.68 -6.29
CA ALA A 70 -5.47 -29.52 -6.22
C ALA A 70 -5.92 -28.05 -6.17
N ALA A 71 -6.73 -27.66 -7.15
CA ALA A 71 -7.34 -26.34 -7.26
C ALA A 71 -8.21 -26.03 -6.03
N ALA A 72 -7.66 -25.29 -5.08
CA ALA A 72 -8.45 -24.65 -4.03
C ALA A 72 -9.18 -23.46 -4.65
N ALA A 73 -10.51 -23.47 -4.49
CA ALA A 73 -11.46 -22.59 -5.17
C ALA A 73 -11.03 -21.11 -5.15
N ALA A 74 -10.92 -20.53 -6.35
CA ALA A 74 -10.84 -19.09 -6.53
C ALA A 74 -11.97 -18.41 -5.74
N ALA A 75 -11.63 -17.44 -4.89
CA ALA A 75 -12.62 -16.61 -4.23
C ALA A 75 -13.48 -15.90 -5.31
N PRO A 76 -14.81 -15.88 -5.16
CA PRO A 76 -15.69 -15.30 -6.17
C PRO A 76 -15.44 -13.78 -6.22
N GLY A 77 -14.72 -13.33 -7.25
CA GLY A 77 -14.38 -11.92 -7.47
C GLY A 77 -12.98 -11.62 -8.01
N SER A 78 -12.05 -12.59 -8.06
CA SER A 78 -10.72 -12.37 -8.64
C SER A 78 -10.78 -12.39 -10.18
N THR A 79 -11.00 -11.24 -10.80
CA THR A 79 -10.94 -11.04 -12.26
C THR A 79 -9.50 -10.85 -12.80
N GLY A 80 -8.49 -11.37 -12.08
CA GLY A 80 -7.09 -11.23 -12.45
C GLY A 80 -6.61 -12.37 -13.36
N THR A 81 -6.68 -12.16 -14.68
CA THR A 81 -6.07 -13.04 -15.67
C THR A 81 -4.54 -12.91 -15.61
N GLY A 82 -3.88 -13.80 -14.87
CA GLY A 82 -2.58 -14.43 -15.18
C GLY A 82 -1.30 -13.66 -15.54
N LEU A 83 -1.23 -12.32 -15.61
CA LEU A 83 -0.05 -11.65 -16.22
C LEU A 83 0.48 -10.40 -15.50
N SER A 84 0.52 -10.42 -14.16
CA SER A 84 0.70 -9.27 -13.26
C SER A 84 -0.64 -8.64 -12.92
N GLY A 85 -1.07 -8.87 -11.69
CA GLY A 85 -2.40 -8.48 -11.28
C GLY A 85 -2.52 -8.54 -9.78
N GLU A 86 -2.94 -7.41 -9.23
CA GLU A 86 -3.74 -7.27 -8.01
C GLU A 86 -3.80 -8.52 -7.15
N VAL A 87 -2.90 -8.57 -6.17
CA VAL A 87 -2.99 -9.57 -5.11
C VAL A 87 -4.07 -9.15 -4.12
N GLY A 88 -4.43 -7.87 -4.09
CA GLY A 88 -5.54 -7.32 -3.32
C GLY A 88 -5.26 -7.31 -1.83
N LEU A 89 -6.30 -7.45 -1.01
CA LEU A 89 -6.14 -7.52 0.44
C LEU A 89 -5.31 -8.76 0.80
N LEU A 90 -4.11 -8.53 1.33
CA LEU A 90 -3.22 -9.59 1.79
C LEU A 90 -3.64 -10.04 3.19
N HIS A 91 -3.64 -9.08 4.12
CA HIS A 91 -3.84 -9.36 5.52
C HIS A 91 -4.51 -8.17 6.23
N ALA A 92 -5.65 -8.42 6.87
CA ALA A 92 -6.18 -7.51 7.88
C ALA A 92 -5.40 -7.77 9.18
N VAL A 93 -4.33 -7.00 9.37
CA VAL A 93 -3.33 -7.19 10.45
C VAL A 93 -3.98 -7.01 11.81
N ASP A 94 -4.88 -6.03 11.90
CA ASP A 94 -5.62 -5.70 13.11
C ASP A 94 -6.88 -4.91 12.71
N GLU A 95 -7.74 -4.55 13.65
CA GLU A 95 -8.94 -3.72 13.40
C GLU A 95 -8.61 -2.36 12.77
N ARG A 96 -7.37 -1.90 12.94
CA ARG A 96 -6.88 -0.62 12.42
C ARG A 96 -6.13 -0.75 11.10
N LEU A 97 -5.33 -1.81 10.91
CA LEU A 97 -4.37 -1.90 9.81
C LEU A 97 -4.77 -2.98 8.83
N ALA A 98 -4.85 -2.61 7.56
CA ALA A 98 -5.04 -3.54 6.44
C ALA A 98 -3.87 -3.42 5.46
N ALA A 99 -3.28 -4.55 5.10
CA ALA A 99 -2.19 -4.65 4.13
C ALA A 99 -2.74 -5.10 2.77
N TYR A 100 -2.40 -4.34 1.73
CA TYR A 100 -2.78 -4.60 0.35
C TYR A 100 -1.53 -4.84 -0.49
N GLY A 101 -1.62 -5.74 -1.46
CA GLY A 101 -0.50 -6.21 -2.25
C GLY A 101 -0.71 -6.04 -3.73
N TRP A 102 0.35 -5.65 -4.41
CA TRP A 102 0.43 -5.65 -5.85
C TRP A 102 1.72 -6.32 -6.29
N GLU A 103 1.61 -7.22 -7.27
CA GLU A 103 2.75 -7.86 -7.88
C GLU A 103 2.92 -7.44 -9.33
N THR A 104 4.10 -6.94 -9.64
CA THR A 104 4.49 -6.60 -11.01
C THR A 104 4.90 -7.85 -11.79
N ASN A 105 4.84 -7.80 -13.11
CA ASN A 105 5.31 -8.88 -14.00
C ASN A 105 6.80 -9.19 -13.84
N THR A 106 7.58 -8.27 -13.28
CA THR A 106 9.00 -8.46 -12.99
C THR A 106 9.23 -9.15 -11.63
N GLY A 107 8.19 -9.51 -10.88
CA GLY A 107 8.27 -10.13 -9.56
C GLY A 107 8.59 -9.14 -8.43
N VAL A 108 8.58 -7.83 -8.70
CA VAL A 108 8.65 -6.81 -7.64
C VAL A 108 7.28 -6.71 -6.99
N LYS A 109 7.26 -6.82 -5.66
CA LYS A 109 6.05 -6.81 -4.82
C LYS A 109 5.94 -5.46 -4.13
N ILE A 110 4.81 -4.80 -4.31
CA ILE A 110 4.49 -3.51 -3.69
C ILE A 110 3.41 -3.79 -2.64
N VAL A 111 3.65 -3.38 -1.40
CA VAL A 111 2.74 -3.57 -0.28
C VAL A 111 2.38 -2.22 0.31
N VAL A 112 1.09 -1.94 0.42
CA VAL A 112 0.56 -0.71 1.02
C VAL A 112 -0.25 -1.09 2.25
N VAL A 113 0.19 -0.61 3.41
CA VAL A 113 -0.53 -0.76 4.68
C VAL A 113 -1.33 0.49 4.95
N VAL A 114 -2.65 0.34 5.10
CA VAL A 114 -3.59 1.43 5.36
C VAL A 114 -4.07 1.34 6.81
N ASP A 115 -4.06 2.48 7.52
CA ASP A 115 -4.75 2.65 8.79
C ASP A 115 -6.17 3.17 8.52
N MET A 116 -7.17 2.34 8.79
CA MET A 116 -8.60 2.66 8.65
C MET A 116 -9.06 3.80 9.57
N ARG A 117 -8.24 4.18 10.56
CA ARG A 117 -8.49 5.30 11.49
C ARG A 117 -7.54 6.48 11.29
N GLY A 118 -6.82 6.51 10.17
CA GLY A 118 -5.55 7.22 10.06
C GLY A 118 -5.58 8.75 10.05
N ARG A 119 -6.71 9.38 9.69
CA ARG A 119 -6.92 10.83 9.83
C ARG A 119 -8.31 11.10 10.39
N ARG A 120 -8.48 12.03 11.34
CA ARG A 120 -9.83 12.52 11.69
C ARG A 120 -10.28 13.57 10.69
N VAL A 121 -11.51 13.46 10.18
CA VAL A 121 -12.20 14.66 9.67
C VAL A 121 -12.46 15.54 10.89
N ALA A 122 -11.98 16.77 10.89
CA ALA A 122 -12.40 17.75 11.88
C ALA A 122 -13.90 18.03 11.66
N GLY A 123 -14.75 17.29 12.35
CA GLY A 123 -16.18 17.55 12.41
C GLY A 123 -16.48 18.64 13.45
N GLY A 124 -16.72 19.86 12.98
CA GLY A 124 -17.63 20.84 13.59
C GLY A 124 -17.26 21.37 14.98
N THR A 125 -16.51 22.47 15.02
CA THR A 125 -16.64 23.46 16.10
C THR A 125 -17.80 24.39 15.72
N PRO A 126 -18.85 24.59 16.55
CA PRO A 126 -19.85 25.62 16.29
C PRO A 126 -19.26 26.96 16.72
N GLY A 127 -18.73 27.74 15.78
CA GLY A 127 -18.41 29.15 16.00
C GLY A 127 -17.18 29.66 15.27
N ALA A 128 -17.41 30.71 14.46
CA ALA A 128 -16.45 31.68 13.93
C ALA A 128 -15.63 31.29 12.67
N GLY A 129 -16.28 31.38 11.50
CA GLY A 129 -16.01 32.39 10.47
C GLY A 129 -14.70 32.39 9.65
N ALA A 130 -14.91 32.42 8.31
CA ALA A 130 -13.97 32.68 7.20
C ALA A 130 -13.09 31.49 6.76
N GLY A 131 -13.18 30.92 5.55
CA GLY A 131 -13.86 31.27 4.31
C GLY A 131 -12.98 30.76 3.15
N GLY A 132 -13.39 29.68 2.45
CA GLY A 132 -12.64 29.18 1.29
C GLY A 132 -13.00 27.77 0.80
N ALA A 133 -13.92 27.72 -0.17
CA ALA A 133 -14.12 26.67 -1.19
C ALA A 133 -14.46 25.24 -0.74
N GLU A 134 -15.76 25.04 -0.50
CA GLU A 134 -16.43 23.75 -0.50
C GLU A 134 -16.63 23.25 -1.94
N THR A 135 -15.92 22.19 -2.35
CA THR A 135 -16.45 21.27 -3.38
C THR A 135 -17.05 20.08 -2.66
N ALA A 136 -18.34 20.23 -2.35
CA ALA A 136 -19.22 19.18 -1.89
C ALA A 136 -19.33 18.07 -2.96
N ALA A 137 -18.70 16.92 -2.70
CA ALA A 137 -19.07 15.65 -3.30
C ALA A 137 -19.81 14.80 -2.25
N ALA A 138 -20.91 15.34 -1.73
CA ALA A 138 -21.92 14.54 -1.04
C ALA A 138 -22.78 13.84 -2.10
N GLY A 139 -22.34 12.67 -2.55
CA GLY A 139 -23.04 11.84 -3.53
C GLY A 139 -23.14 10.38 -3.08
N LYS A 140 -24.23 10.06 -2.38
CA LYS A 140 -24.87 8.73 -2.23
C LYS A 140 -23.95 7.52 -1.99
N GLY A 141 -23.83 7.14 -0.72
CA GLY A 141 -23.24 5.85 -0.32
C GLY A 141 -23.32 5.58 1.18
N GLY A 142 -24.49 5.78 1.80
CA GLY A 142 -24.74 5.30 3.16
C GLY A 142 -24.76 3.77 3.19
N ARG A 143 -23.60 3.15 3.45
CA ARG A 143 -23.49 1.74 3.80
C ARG A 143 -22.13 1.43 4.41
N GLY A 144 -22.07 1.49 5.75
CA GLY A 144 -21.15 0.72 6.57
C GLY A 144 -19.67 1.12 6.51
N ALA A 145 -19.05 1.18 7.67
CA ALA A 145 -17.62 0.96 7.81
C ALA A 145 -17.27 -0.49 7.35
N VAL A 146 -17.32 -0.76 6.06
CA VAL A 146 -17.07 -2.06 5.43
C VAL A 146 -16.16 -1.83 4.23
N GLY A 147 -14.85 -1.92 4.48
CA GLY A 147 -13.80 -2.14 3.49
C GLY A 147 -13.52 -0.99 2.53
N LEU A 148 -12.36 -0.35 2.69
CA LEU A 148 -11.72 0.38 1.59
C LEU A 148 -11.70 -0.51 0.35
N ARG A 149 -12.29 -0.03 -0.75
CA ARG A 149 -12.33 -0.80 -2.00
C ARG A 149 -10.92 -0.86 -2.57
N GLU A 150 -10.48 -2.06 -2.93
CA GLU A 150 -9.18 -2.30 -3.58
C GLU A 150 -8.95 -1.38 -4.78
N GLN A 151 -10.01 -1.05 -5.51
CA GLN A 151 -10.02 -0.13 -6.64
C GLN A 151 -9.46 1.26 -6.29
N GLU A 152 -9.68 1.75 -5.06
CA GLU A 152 -9.20 3.05 -4.60
C GLU A 152 -7.68 3.07 -4.35
N LEU A 153 -7.08 1.91 -4.10
CA LEU A 153 -5.63 1.75 -3.91
C LEU A 153 -4.88 1.51 -5.23
N ARG A 154 -5.59 1.14 -6.31
CA ARG A 154 -4.96 0.95 -7.63
C ARG A 154 -4.18 2.17 -8.09
N VAL A 155 -4.67 3.37 -7.78
CA VAL A 155 -4.01 4.65 -8.11
C VAL A 155 -2.67 4.76 -7.37
N VAL A 156 -2.63 4.38 -6.09
CA VAL A 156 -1.40 4.36 -5.28
C VAL A 156 -0.40 3.36 -5.85
N PHE A 157 -0.83 2.13 -6.13
CA PHE A 157 0.05 1.10 -6.69
C PHE A 157 0.63 1.53 -8.04
N ARG A 158 -0.19 2.11 -8.92
CA ARG A 158 0.26 2.64 -10.22
C ARG A 158 1.23 3.80 -10.06
N ALA A 159 0.99 4.72 -9.13
CA ALA A 159 1.87 5.85 -8.86
C ALA A 159 3.24 5.38 -8.32
N VAL A 160 3.24 4.46 -7.35
CA VAL A 160 4.48 3.87 -6.79
C VAL A 160 5.23 3.07 -7.87
N GLN A 161 4.53 2.28 -8.67
CA GLN A 161 5.12 1.55 -9.79
C GLN A 161 5.72 2.51 -10.82
N SER A 162 5.05 3.61 -11.15
CA SER A 162 5.57 4.63 -12.06
C SER A 162 6.85 5.28 -11.51
N ALA A 163 6.87 5.61 -10.21
CA ALA A 163 8.07 6.13 -9.55
C ALA A 163 9.23 5.13 -9.58
N TYR A 164 8.95 3.83 -9.40
CA TYR A 164 9.95 2.77 -9.48
C TYR A 164 10.48 2.57 -10.90
N VAL A 165 9.61 2.62 -11.92
CA VAL A 165 10.04 2.55 -13.33
C VAL A 165 10.91 3.75 -13.69
N ARG A 166 10.58 4.97 -13.23
CA ARG A 166 11.43 6.16 -13.43
C ARG A 166 12.81 6.01 -12.78
N LEU A 167 12.89 5.32 -11.64
CA LEU A 167 14.17 4.99 -11.01
C LEU A 167 14.97 4.01 -11.86
N LEU A 168 14.34 2.96 -12.40
CA LEU A 168 14.98 1.99 -13.30
C LEU A 168 15.42 2.59 -14.64
N GLN A 169 14.74 3.64 -15.12
CA GLN A 169 15.11 4.37 -16.32
C GLN A 169 16.36 5.25 -16.14
N ASN A 170 16.90 5.34 -14.91
CA ASN A 170 18.18 6.01 -14.69
C ASN A 170 19.33 5.12 -15.17
N PRO A 171 20.15 5.56 -16.15
CA PRO A 171 21.25 4.75 -16.71
C PRO A 171 22.34 4.39 -15.69
N PHE A 172 22.40 5.08 -14.55
CA PHE A 172 23.33 4.80 -13.45
C PHE A 172 22.71 3.95 -12.33
N TYR A 173 21.46 3.52 -12.47
CA TYR A 173 20.81 2.67 -11.49
C TYR A 173 20.96 1.20 -11.90
N GLU A 174 21.71 0.45 -11.11
CA GLU A 174 21.90 -0.99 -11.32
C GLU A 174 20.88 -1.78 -10.49
N PRO A 175 19.88 -2.42 -11.12
CA PRO A 175 18.88 -3.21 -10.39
C PRO A 175 19.49 -4.45 -9.72
N ASP A 176 20.59 -4.97 -10.26
CA ASP A 176 21.24 -6.20 -9.79
C ASP A 176 21.97 -6.00 -8.45
N GLU A 177 22.42 -4.77 -8.14
CA GLU A 177 22.96 -4.42 -6.83
C GLU A 177 21.91 -4.58 -5.72
N HIS A 178 20.66 -4.35 -6.08
CA HIS A 178 19.51 -4.36 -5.19
C HIS A 178 18.78 -5.70 -5.16
N SER A 179 18.99 -6.58 -6.15
CA SER A 179 18.40 -7.91 -6.21
C SER A 179 19.44 -8.92 -6.71
N PRO A 180 20.51 -9.18 -5.93
CA PRO A 180 21.59 -10.04 -6.38
C PRO A 180 21.08 -11.45 -6.67
N VAL A 181 21.54 -12.06 -7.77
CA VAL A 181 21.18 -13.41 -8.21
C VAL A 181 21.49 -14.48 -7.14
N SER A 182 22.42 -14.19 -6.22
CA SER A 182 22.74 -15.02 -5.07
C SER A 182 21.66 -15.08 -3.98
N GLY A 183 20.61 -14.26 -4.07
CA GLY A 183 19.45 -14.28 -3.17
C GLY A 183 19.71 -13.79 -1.74
N ARG A 184 20.92 -13.27 -1.44
CA ARG A 184 21.27 -12.75 -0.12
C ARG A 184 21.73 -11.29 -0.20
N GLY A 185 21.04 -10.42 0.53
CA GLY A 185 21.54 -9.09 0.90
C GLY A 185 21.57 -8.05 -0.21
N GLY A 186 20.45 -7.85 -0.92
CA GLY A 186 20.29 -6.71 -1.81
C GLY A 186 20.35 -5.38 -1.07
N ARG A 187 21.00 -4.36 -1.63
CA ARG A 187 21.05 -3.03 -1.02
C ARG A 187 19.66 -2.38 -1.03
N VAL A 188 19.39 -1.49 -0.08
CA VAL A 188 18.17 -0.67 -0.07
C VAL A 188 18.31 0.45 -1.11
N ILE A 189 17.21 0.85 -1.73
CA ILE A 189 17.15 2.01 -2.63
C ILE A 189 17.48 3.28 -1.83
N LYS A 190 18.54 4.00 -2.21
CA LYS A 190 18.99 5.24 -1.53
C LYS A 190 18.70 6.52 -2.32
N SER A 191 17.82 6.47 -3.32
CA SER A 191 17.49 7.63 -4.15
C SER A 191 16.56 8.61 -3.42
N ARG A 192 17.05 9.84 -3.15
CA ARG A 192 16.24 10.90 -2.51
C ARG A 192 15.03 11.31 -3.35
N LYS A 193 15.18 11.32 -4.68
CA LYS A 193 14.09 11.62 -5.60
C LYS A 193 12.99 10.57 -5.49
N PHE A 194 13.38 9.30 -5.41
CA PHE A 194 12.44 8.20 -5.26
C PHE A 194 11.72 8.25 -3.90
N GLU A 195 12.47 8.42 -2.81
CA GLU A 195 11.91 8.57 -1.46
C GLU A 195 10.93 9.74 -1.37
N GLY A 196 11.29 10.89 -1.97
CA GLY A 196 10.42 12.07 -2.03
C GLY A 196 9.10 11.81 -2.79
N GLU A 197 9.16 11.08 -3.90
CA GLU A 197 7.96 10.72 -4.68
C GLU A 197 7.08 9.71 -3.92
N VAL A 198 7.65 8.66 -3.33
CA VAL A 198 6.90 7.69 -2.50
C VAL A 198 6.25 8.37 -1.31
N ARG A 199 6.97 9.31 -0.67
CA ARG A 199 6.44 10.12 0.42
C ARG A 199 5.28 11.00 -0.04
N ARG A 200 5.42 11.70 -1.16
CA ARG A 200 4.37 12.53 -1.75
C ARG A 200 3.11 11.72 -2.05
N ILE A 201 3.27 10.51 -2.61
CA ILE A 201 2.17 9.59 -2.90
C ILE A 201 1.45 9.18 -1.61
N GLY A 202 2.19 8.81 -0.57
CA GLY A 202 1.61 8.37 0.70
C GLY A 202 0.90 9.48 1.49
N GLU A 203 1.46 10.70 1.49
CA GLU A 203 0.87 11.86 2.15
C GLU A 203 -0.32 12.45 1.36
N GLY A 204 -0.26 12.37 0.03
CA GLY A 204 -1.26 12.95 -0.88
C GLY A 204 -2.49 12.07 -1.14
N TRP A 205 -2.42 10.77 -0.84
CA TRP A 205 -3.57 9.88 -1.05
C TRP A 205 -4.61 10.01 0.06
N THR A 206 -5.86 10.16 -0.37
CA THR A 206 -7.06 9.97 0.45
C THR A 206 -8.09 9.16 -0.35
N PRO A 207 -8.99 8.41 0.31
CA PRO A 207 -10.09 7.74 -0.38
C PRO A 207 -10.83 8.69 -1.33
N GLY A 208 -11.05 8.25 -2.57
CA GLY A 208 -11.66 9.05 -3.64
C GLY A 208 -10.68 9.81 -4.54
N VAL A 209 -9.38 9.85 -4.24
CA VAL A 209 -8.37 10.39 -5.16
C VAL A 209 -8.19 9.44 -6.35
N THR A 210 -8.40 9.97 -7.56
CA THR A 210 -8.33 9.19 -8.81
C THR A 210 -7.00 9.35 -9.56
N ASN A 211 -6.15 10.31 -9.17
CA ASN A 211 -4.84 10.57 -9.79
C ASN A 211 -3.84 11.13 -8.77
N LEU A 212 -2.56 10.71 -8.84
CA LEU A 212 -1.48 11.04 -7.90
C LEU A 212 -0.17 11.39 -8.63
#